data_AF-A0A523U4V8-F1
#
_entry.id   AF-A0A523U4V8-F1
#
_cell.length_a   1.000
_cell.length_b   1.000
_cell.length_c   1.000
_cell.angle_alpha   90.00
_cell.angle_beta   90.00
_cell.angle_gamma   90.00
#
_symmetry.space_group_name_H-M   'P 1'
#
loop_
_entity.id
_entity.type
_entity.pdbx_description
1 polymer ?
#
loop_
_entity_poly.entity_id
_entity_poly.type
_entity_poly.pdbx_seq_one_letter_code
_entity_poly.pdbx_strand_id
1 'polypeptide(L)'
;MQLLLTRTSFQKRCVRGTLSLWIDILTNRERTSEEREVFLGSLAFLFLLLTAFALSFATAARLDQWAAFGDRWSHFLVLPVWIFGFWLIRRALQRTNPERDPILLPTAFLLTGWGLLAIWRLFPSFGLRQTGWFIVGITVLYAVIHGDRHLSWLRRYRYVWMSVGLVLMVITLFFGTHPTGGEPRLWLGCCGVYLQPSEPLRLLLVAFLASFLSDKLRFTFHR
;
A
#
# COMPACT_ATOMS: atom_id res chain seq x y z
N MET A 1 -29.13 -60.81 14.98
CA MET A 1 -28.77 -59.64 15.82
C MET A 1 -27.46 -59.04 15.31
N GLN A 2 -27.55 -58.13 14.34
CA GLN A 2 -26.56 -57.09 13.90
C GLN A 2 -26.91 -56.56 12.49
N LEU A 3 -28.20 -56.35 12.23
CA LEU A 3 -28.64 -55.22 11.43
C LEU A 3 -28.37 -53.99 12.31
N LEU A 4 -27.41 -53.11 11.98
CA LEU A 4 -27.36 -51.69 12.39
C LEU A 4 -26.04 -50.92 12.12
N LEU A 5 -25.11 -51.36 11.25
CA LEU A 5 -23.85 -50.60 11.05
C LEU A 5 -23.51 -50.24 9.60
N THR A 6 -24.49 -50.19 8.70
CA THR A 6 -24.31 -49.73 7.30
C THR A 6 -25.06 -48.43 7.02
N ARG A 7 -25.19 -47.55 8.02
CA ARG A 7 -25.89 -46.26 7.88
C ARG A 7 -25.03 -45.03 8.21
N THR A 8 -23.71 -45.16 8.23
CA THR A 8 -22.80 -44.04 8.59
C THR A 8 -21.96 -43.50 7.41
N SER A 9 -21.95 -44.17 6.25
CA SER A 9 -21.13 -43.74 5.10
C SER A 9 -21.82 -42.75 4.16
N PHE A 10 -23.15 -42.60 4.23
CA PHE A 10 -23.89 -41.73 3.31
C PHE A 10 -24.09 -40.29 3.81
N GLN A 11 -23.93 -40.04 5.12
CA GLN A 11 -24.18 -38.71 5.69
C GLN A 11 -22.98 -37.73 5.57
N LYS A 12 -21.78 -38.22 5.25
CA LYS A 12 -20.58 -37.36 5.07
C LYS A 12 -20.54 -36.63 3.72
N ARG A 13 -21.51 -36.84 2.83
CA ARG A 13 -21.54 -36.21 1.51
C ARG A 13 -22.37 -34.91 1.46
N CYS A 14 -23.18 -34.61 2.48
CA CYS A 14 -24.17 -33.52 2.41
C CYS A 14 -23.77 -32.22 3.15
N VAL A 15 -22.66 -32.19 3.91
CA VAL A 15 -22.16 -30.96 4.58
C VAL A 15 -20.95 -30.37 3.84
N ARG A 16 -20.83 -30.67 2.54
CA ARG A 16 -19.65 -30.42 1.70
C ARG A 16 -20.04 -29.66 0.41
N GLY A 17 -20.98 -28.72 0.52
CA GLY A 17 -21.43 -27.90 -0.60
C GLY A 17 -20.89 -26.47 -0.56
N THR A 18 -20.81 -25.86 0.63
CA THR A 18 -20.44 -24.44 0.76
C THR A 18 -18.99 -24.28 1.18
N LEU A 19 -18.56 -24.97 2.24
CA LEU A 19 -17.18 -24.90 2.74
C LEU A 19 -16.16 -25.45 1.75
N SER A 20 -16.48 -26.54 1.04
CA SER A 20 -15.62 -27.09 -0.02
C SER A 20 -15.49 -26.15 -1.21
N LEU A 21 -16.55 -25.42 -1.57
CA LEU A 21 -16.56 -24.46 -2.67
C LEU A 21 -15.75 -23.21 -2.30
N TRP A 22 -15.86 -22.74 -1.05
CA TRP A 22 -14.98 -21.70 -0.52
C TRP A 22 -13.52 -22.17 -0.41
N ILE A 23 -13.29 -23.42 0.01
CA ILE A 23 -11.94 -24.01 0.07
C ILE A 23 -11.36 -24.16 -1.34
N ASP A 24 -12.11 -24.61 -2.34
CA ASP A 24 -11.65 -24.66 -3.73
C ASP A 24 -11.37 -23.26 -4.28
N ILE A 25 -12.24 -22.27 -4.02
CA ILE A 25 -12.00 -20.87 -4.42
C ILE A 25 -10.72 -20.31 -3.76
N LEU A 26 -10.46 -20.67 -2.50
CA LEU A 26 -9.27 -20.22 -1.77
C LEU A 26 -8.01 -21.03 -2.10
N THR A 27 -8.15 -22.29 -2.48
CA THR A 27 -7.04 -23.27 -2.60
C THR A 27 -6.73 -23.66 -4.03
N ASN A 28 -7.42 -23.08 -5.03
CA ASN A 28 -7.14 -23.33 -6.43
C ASN A 28 -5.71 -22.89 -6.80
N ARG A 29 -4.78 -23.85 -6.73
CA ARG A 29 -3.34 -23.69 -6.91
C ARG A 29 -2.95 -23.46 -8.38
N GLU A 30 -3.89 -23.69 -9.30
CA GLU A 30 -3.72 -23.60 -10.76
C GLU A 30 -3.79 -22.15 -11.28
N ARG A 31 -4.19 -21.18 -10.45
CA ARG A 31 -4.43 -19.80 -10.89
C ARG A 31 -3.11 -19.13 -11.30
N THR A 32 -3.07 -18.54 -12.49
CA THR A 32 -1.88 -17.83 -12.97
C THR A 32 -1.54 -16.66 -12.04
N SER A 33 -0.27 -16.27 -11.96
CA SER A 33 0.16 -15.13 -11.11
C SER A 33 -0.65 -13.87 -11.41
N GLU A 34 -0.94 -13.61 -12.68
CA GLU A 34 -1.73 -12.46 -13.12
C GLU A 34 -3.18 -12.49 -12.62
N GLU A 35 -3.84 -13.64 -12.72
CA GLU A 35 -5.20 -13.83 -12.24
C GLU A 35 -5.29 -13.71 -10.72
N ARG A 36 -4.29 -14.23 -9.99
CA ARG A 36 -4.20 -14.10 -8.52
C ARG A 36 -4.07 -12.63 -8.13
N GLU A 37 -3.21 -11.88 -8.81
CA GLU A 37 -3.03 -10.44 -8.55
C GLU A 37 -4.33 -9.66 -8.79
N VAL A 38 -5.05 -9.93 -9.90
CA VAL A 38 -6.33 -9.27 -10.21
C VAL A 38 -7.40 -9.66 -9.20
N PHE A 39 -7.48 -10.94 -8.83
CA PHE A 39 -8.44 -11.42 -7.83
C PHE A 39 -8.21 -10.79 -6.45
N LEU A 40 -6.95 -10.71 -6.00
CA LEU A 40 -6.61 -10.05 -4.75
C LEU A 40 -6.86 -8.53 -4.84
N GLY A 41 -6.56 -7.92 -5.99
CA GLY A 41 -6.85 -6.51 -6.25
C GLY A 41 -8.35 -6.20 -6.24
N SER A 42 -9.19 -7.08 -6.81
CA SER A 42 -10.64 -6.90 -6.80
C SER A 42 -11.25 -7.10 -5.41
N LEU A 43 -10.74 -8.06 -4.64
CA LEU A 43 -11.12 -8.23 -3.24
C LEU A 43 -10.75 -7.00 -2.41
N ALA A 44 -9.54 -6.46 -2.61
CA ALA A 44 -9.10 -5.23 -1.96
C ALA A 44 -9.99 -4.05 -2.33
N PHE A 45 -10.32 -3.88 -3.61
CA PHE A 45 -11.22 -2.85 -4.08
C PHE A 45 -12.62 -2.98 -3.46
N LEU A 46 -13.18 -4.20 -3.43
CA LEU A 46 -14.48 -4.46 -2.82
C LEU A 46 -14.46 -4.09 -1.32
N PHE A 47 -13.42 -4.46 -0.60
CA PHE A 47 -13.24 -4.08 0.81
C PHE A 47 -13.23 -2.54 0.99
N LEU A 48 -12.49 -1.82 0.14
CA LEU A 48 -12.42 -0.36 0.20
C LEU A 48 -13.75 0.30 -0.17
N LEU A 49 -14.46 -0.23 -1.16
CA LEU A 49 -15.78 0.22 -1.55
C LEU A 49 -16.77 0.06 -0.40
N LEU A 50 -16.83 -1.13 0.21
CA LEU A 50 -17.68 -1.39 1.38
C LEU A 50 -17.31 -0.46 2.54
N THR A 51 -16.02 -0.22 2.77
CA THR A 51 -15.55 0.73 3.80
C THR A 51 -16.03 2.15 3.49
N ALA A 52 -15.89 2.63 2.26
CA ALA A 52 -16.33 3.96 1.85
C ALA A 52 -17.84 4.16 2.03
N PHE A 53 -18.65 3.15 1.68
CA PHE A 53 -20.09 3.16 1.95
C PHE A 53 -20.38 3.15 3.45
N ALA A 54 -19.69 2.30 4.22
CA ALA A 54 -19.86 2.23 5.67
C ALA A 54 -19.55 3.58 6.34
N LEU A 55 -18.56 4.34 5.86
CA LEU A 55 -18.30 5.71 6.36
C LEU A 55 -19.47 6.66 6.09
N SER A 56 -20.06 6.61 4.88
CA SER A 56 -21.23 7.44 4.53
C SER A 56 -22.44 7.08 5.38
N PHE A 57 -22.73 5.78 5.55
CA PHE A 57 -23.81 5.31 6.42
C PHE A 57 -23.58 5.64 7.89
N ALA A 58 -22.36 5.49 8.40
CA ALA A 58 -22.02 5.81 9.79
C ALA A 58 -22.24 7.30 10.09
N THR A 59 -21.97 8.19 9.13
CA THR A 59 -22.21 9.63 9.29
C THR A 59 -23.70 9.95 9.32
N ALA A 60 -24.48 9.38 8.40
CA ALA A 60 -25.93 9.56 8.35
C ALA A 60 -26.63 9.00 9.61
N ALA A 61 -26.23 7.81 10.07
CA ALA A 61 -26.78 7.19 11.27
C ALA A 61 -26.43 7.95 12.56
N ARG A 62 -25.23 8.53 12.64
CA ARG A 62 -24.79 9.31 13.81
C ARG A 62 -25.55 10.62 13.98
N LEU A 63 -25.91 11.27 12.88
CA LEU A 63 -26.54 12.59 12.90
C LEU A 63 -28.07 12.53 12.88
N ASP A 64 -28.66 11.33 12.78
CA ASP A 64 -30.10 11.08 12.59
C ASP A 64 -30.71 11.92 11.46
N GLN A 65 -29.87 12.27 10.49
CA GLN A 65 -30.18 13.15 9.38
C GLN A 65 -29.73 12.47 8.10
N TRP A 66 -30.68 11.89 7.37
CA TRP A 66 -30.44 11.30 6.06
C TRP A 66 -29.88 12.32 5.05
N ALA A 67 -30.12 13.61 5.27
CA ALA A 67 -29.49 14.70 4.51
C ALA A 67 -27.95 14.70 4.63
N ALA A 68 -27.40 14.31 5.79
CA ALA A 68 -25.96 14.25 6.02
C ALA A 68 -25.26 13.09 5.29
N PHE A 69 -26.02 12.19 4.64
CA PHE A 69 -25.46 11.17 3.75
C PHE A 69 -24.71 11.80 2.56
N GLY A 70 -25.11 13.01 2.15
CA GLY A 70 -24.56 13.75 1.01
C GLY A 70 -23.35 14.63 1.31
N ASP A 71 -23.15 15.05 2.56
CA ASP A 71 -22.31 16.21 2.88
C ASP A 71 -20.81 16.01 2.63
N ARG A 72 -20.34 14.76 2.56
CA ARG A 72 -18.89 14.46 2.50
C ARG A 72 -18.54 13.43 1.44
N TRP A 73 -19.09 13.53 0.22
CA TRP A 73 -18.75 12.57 -0.85
C TRP A 73 -17.30 12.64 -1.36
N SER A 74 -16.50 13.58 -0.83
CA SER A 74 -15.09 13.75 -1.20
C SER A 74 -14.21 12.53 -0.86
N HIS A 75 -14.55 11.71 0.15
CA HIS A 75 -13.80 10.47 0.41
C HIS A 75 -13.95 9.43 -0.70
N PHE A 76 -15.00 9.50 -1.54
CA PHE A 76 -15.14 8.61 -2.68
C PHE A 76 -14.07 8.84 -3.74
N LEU A 77 -13.39 10.00 -3.75
CA LEU A 77 -12.25 10.26 -4.65
C LEU A 77 -11.10 9.26 -4.45
N VAL A 78 -11.01 8.61 -3.29
CA VAL A 78 -10.00 7.58 -3.04
C VAL A 78 -10.18 6.40 -4.00
N LEU A 79 -11.41 5.98 -4.31
CA LEU A 79 -11.68 4.80 -5.13
C LEU A 79 -11.18 4.92 -6.59
N PRO A 80 -11.55 5.97 -7.38
CA PRO A 80 -11.06 6.10 -8.74
C PRO A 80 -9.54 6.34 -8.79
N VAL A 81 -8.98 7.11 -7.85
CA VAL A 81 -7.52 7.31 -7.75
C VAL A 81 -6.80 5.99 -7.46
N TRP A 82 -7.36 5.17 -6.57
CA TRP A 82 -6.82 3.86 -6.23
C TRP A 82 -6.89 2.89 -7.41
N ILE A 83 -8.03 2.80 -8.10
CA ILE A 83 -8.17 1.93 -9.30
C ILE A 83 -7.16 2.35 -10.35
N PHE A 84 -7.09 3.65 -10.67
CA PHE A 84 -6.19 4.17 -11.68
C PHE A 84 -4.72 3.91 -11.31
N GLY A 85 -4.34 4.19 -10.06
CA GLY A 85 -3.00 3.92 -9.55
C GLY A 85 -2.63 2.44 -9.60
N PHE A 86 -3.53 1.56 -9.15
CA PHE A 86 -3.30 0.11 -9.17
C PHE A 86 -3.13 -0.40 -10.59
N TRP A 87 -4.01 0.01 -11.50
CA TRP A 87 -3.93 -0.33 -12.92
C TRP A 87 -2.62 0.16 -13.56
N LEU A 88 -2.23 1.42 -13.29
CA LEU A 88 -1.03 2.03 -13.86
C LEU A 88 0.24 1.30 -13.40
N ILE A 89 0.39 1.07 -12.10
CA ILE A 89 1.55 0.39 -11.52
C ILE A 89 1.59 -1.07 -11.93
N ARG A 90 0.44 -1.77 -11.93
CA ARG A 90 0.34 -3.14 -12.44
C ARG A 90 0.82 -3.22 -13.87
N ARG A 91 0.33 -2.34 -14.76
CA ARG A 91 0.72 -2.31 -16.18
C ARG A 91 2.20 -1.98 -16.38
N ALA A 92 2.76 -1.09 -15.57
CA ALA A 92 4.20 -0.80 -15.57
C ALA A 92 5.04 -2.03 -15.17
N LEU A 93 4.62 -2.71 -14.11
CA LEU A 93 5.32 -3.88 -13.59
C LEU A 93 5.17 -5.10 -14.51
N GLN A 94 4.02 -5.33 -15.16
CA GLN A 94 3.87 -6.41 -16.14
C GLN A 94 4.84 -6.27 -17.32
N ARG A 95 5.13 -5.04 -17.76
CA ARG A 95 6.11 -4.80 -18.83
C ARG A 95 7.55 -4.97 -18.36
N THR A 96 7.82 -4.65 -17.10
CA THR A 96 9.17 -4.56 -16.59
C THR A 96 9.61 -5.84 -15.89
N ASN A 97 8.79 -6.46 -15.05
CA ASN A 97 9.16 -7.66 -14.31
C ASN A 97 7.99 -8.66 -14.34
N PRO A 98 7.91 -9.52 -15.38
CA PRO A 98 6.86 -10.54 -15.50
C PRO A 98 6.85 -11.56 -14.35
N GLU A 99 8.02 -11.87 -13.77
CA GLU A 99 8.20 -12.88 -12.71
C GLU A 99 8.04 -12.33 -11.27
N ARG A 100 7.35 -11.21 -11.10
CA ARG A 100 7.13 -10.59 -9.77
C ARG A 100 6.14 -11.38 -8.91
N ASP A 101 6.24 -11.20 -7.60
CA ASP A 101 5.27 -11.76 -6.64
C ASP A 101 3.89 -11.07 -6.81
N PRO A 102 2.82 -11.84 -7.11
CA PRO A 102 1.48 -11.30 -7.33
C PRO A 102 0.77 -10.81 -6.06
N ILE A 103 1.30 -11.07 -4.86
CA ILE A 103 0.66 -10.71 -3.57
C ILE A 103 1.07 -9.32 -3.09
N LEU A 104 2.30 -8.88 -3.39
CA LEU A 104 2.87 -7.64 -2.86
C LEU A 104 2.11 -6.40 -3.34
N LEU A 105 1.76 -6.31 -4.63
CA LEU A 105 1.07 -5.13 -5.15
C LEU A 105 -0.35 -4.98 -4.57
N PRO A 106 -1.22 -6.00 -4.59
CA PRO A 106 -2.56 -5.89 -4.02
C PRO A 106 -2.57 -5.58 -2.52
N THR A 107 -1.66 -6.18 -1.75
CA THR A 107 -1.58 -5.96 -0.30
C THR A 107 -1.10 -4.55 0.04
N ALA A 108 -0.06 -4.04 -0.64
CA ALA A 108 0.41 -2.68 -0.45
C ALA A 108 -0.68 -1.65 -0.80
N PHE A 109 -1.37 -1.84 -1.93
CA PHE A 109 -2.48 -0.97 -2.33
C PHE A 109 -3.66 -1.06 -1.36
N LEU A 110 -4.03 -2.26 -0.89
CA LEU A 110 -5.09 -2.44 0.11
C LEU A 110 -4.80 -1.62 1.38
N LEU A 111 -3.61 -1.80 1.96
CA LEU A 111 -3.22 -1.10 3.18
C LEU A 111 -3.19 0.42 2.97
N THR A 112 -2.69 0.87 1.81
CA THR A 112 -2.63 2.30 1.48
C THR A 112 -4.03 2.89 1.33
N GLY A 113 -4.92 2.23 0.58
CA GLY A 113 -6.31 2.67 0.40
C GLY A 113 -7.10 2.68 1.71
N TRP A 114 -6.88 1.68 2.57
CA TRP A 114 -7.52 1.62 3.88
C TRP A 114 -7.03 2.76 4.79
N GLY A 115 -5.72 3.04 4.79
CA GLY A 115 -5.14 4.18 5.48
C GLY A 115 -5.69 5.52 4.99
N LEU A 116 -5.87 5.69 3.68
CA LEU A 116 -6.51 6.90 3.13
C LEU A 116 -7.93 7.08 3.67
N LEU A 117 -8.78 6.04 3.59
CA LEU A 117 -10.15 6.10 4.12
C LEU A 117 -10.17 6.33 5.64
N ALA A 118 -9.22 5.78 6.38
CA ALA A 118 -9.07 6.04 7.81
C ALA A 118 -8.75 7.52 8.10
N ILE A 119 -7.89 8.15 7.30
CA ILE A 119 -7.59 9.59 7.41
C ILE A 119 -8.81 10.43 7.07
N TRP A 120 -9.53 10.08 6.00
CA TRP A 120 -10.81 10.74 5.66
C TRP A 120 -11.84 10.66 6.79
N ARG A 121 -11.83 9.57 7.56
CA ARG A 121 -12.69 9.40 8.75
C ARG A 121 -12.22 10.25 9.93
N LEU A 122 -10.93 10.22 10.26
CA LEU A 122 -10.38 10.86 11.46
C LEU A 122 -10.19 12.37 11.29
N PHE A 123 -9.62 12.78 10.16
CA PHE A 123 -9.27 14.16 9.87
C PHE A 123 -9.64 14.53 8.42
N PRO A 124 -10.93 14.78 8.14
CA PRO A 124 -11.43 15.05 6.78
C PRO A 124 -10.73 16.21 6.07
N SER A 125 -10.30 17.24 6.81
CA SER A 125 -9.57 18.40 6.27
C SER A 125 -8.23 18.04 5.63
N PHE A 126 -7.61 16.94 6.05
CA PHE A 126 -6.35 16.44 5.48
C PHE A 126 -6.57 15.38 4.39
N GLY A 127 -7.80 14.89 4.21
CA GLY A 127 -8.12 13.81 3.28
C GLY A 127 -7.69 14.12 1.84
N LEU A 128 -8.03 15.31 1.32
CA LEU A 128 -7.63 15.74 -0.03
C LEU A 128 -6.11 15.79 -0.20
N ARG A 129 -5.41 16.37 0.78
CA ARG A 129 -3.95 16.46 0.77
C ARG A 129 -3.31 15.07 0.80
N GLN A 130 -3.86 14.14 1.59
CA GLN A 130 -3.38 12.77 1.65
C GLN A 130 -3.60 12.04 0.33
N THR A 131 -4.76 12.21 -0.31
CA THR A 131 -5.01 11.67 -1.65
C THR A 131 -4.03 12.25 -2.68
N GLY A 132 -3.70 13.54 -2.59
CA GLY A 132 -2.66 14.16 -3.41
C GLY A 132 -1.28 13.53 -3.20
N TRP A 133 -0.88 13.30 -1.95
CA TRP A 133 0.37 12.60 -1.64
C TRP A 133 0.39 11.15 -2.13
N PHE A 134 -0.74 10.47 -2.11
CA PHE A 134 -0.85 9.14 -2.69
C PHE A 134 -0.62 9.17 -4.22
N ILE A 135 -1.15 10.16 -4.93
CA ILE A 135 -0.87 10.37 -6.36
C ILE A 135 0.63 10.61 -6.58
N VAL A 136 1.25 11.50 -5.80
CA VAL A 136 2.71 11.74 -5.86
C VAL A 136 3.49 10.44 -5.63
N GLY A 137 3.08 9.64 -4.64
CA GLY A 137 3.68 8.33 -4.36
C GLY A 137 3.57 7.35 -5.52
N ILE A 138 2.40 7.28 -6.17
CA ILE A 138 2.19 6.48 -7.39
C ILE A 138 3.11 6.98 -8.52
N THR A 139 3.21 8.29 -8.74
CA THR A 139 4.08 8.88 -9.77
C THR A 139 5.54 8.55 -9.52
N VAL A 140 6.01 8.67 -8.27
CA VAL A 140 7.38 8.32 -7.89
C VAL A 140 7.64 6.83 -8.09
N LEU A 141 6.73 5.95 -7.63
CA LEU A 141 6.85 4.51 -7.83
C LEU A 141 6.89 4.14 -9.32
N TYR A 142 6.03 4.77 -10.12
CA TYR A 142 6.02 4.60 -11.58
C TYR A 142 7.37 5.00 -12.21
N ALA A 143 7.93 6.16 -11.81
CA ALA A 143 9.23 6.60 -12.27
C ALA A 143 10.36 5.65 -11.86
N VAL A 144 10.33 5.11 -10.63
CA VAL A 144 11.31 4.12 -10.15
C VAL A 144 11.24 2.82 -10.96
N ILE A 145 10.05 2.35 -11.31
CA ILE A 145 9.88 1.14 -12.14
C ILE A 145 10.48 1.31 -13.54
N HIS A 146 10.36 2.50 -14.13
CA HIS A 146 10.91 2.81 -15.46
C HIS A 146 12.38 3.25 -15.45
N GLY A 147 12.92 3.58 -14.28
CA GLY A 147 14.33 3.91 -14.11
C GLY A 147 15.25 2.69 -14.25
N ASP A 148 16.54 2.89 -14.00
CA ASP A 148 17.55 1.84 -14.10
C ASP A 148 17.22 0.65 -13.19
N ARG A 149 16.82 -0.49 -13.79
CA ARG A 149 16.48 -1.76 -13.11
C ARG A 149 17.50 -2.23 -12.09
N HIS A 150 18.78 -1.90 -12.27
CA HIS A 150 19.86 -2.39 -11.40
C HIS A 150 20.07 -1.55 -10.14
N LEU A 151 19.32 -0.45 -9.93
CA LEU A 151 19.62 0.58 -8.92
C LEU A 151 21.11 0.95 -8.90
N SER A 152 21.79 0.82 -10.04
CA SER A 152 23.24 0.92 -10.17
C SER A 152 23.70 2.34 -9.85
N TRP A 153 22.87 3.34 -10.15
CA TRP A 153 23.02 4.73 -9.73
C TRP A 153 22.96 4.90 -8.21
N LEU A 154 22.05 4.23 -7.52
CA LEU A 154 21.93 4.27 -6.06
C LEU A 154 23.17 3.66 -5.38
N ARG A 155 23.71 2.59 -5.98
CA ARG A 155 24.96 1.95 -5.55
C ARG A 155 26.19 2.82 -5.84
N ARG A 156 26.27 3.43 -7.03
CA ARG A 156 27.41 4.27 -7.47
C ARG A 156 27.51 5.57 -6.66
N TYR A 157 26.39 6.15 -6.26
CA TYR A 157 26.33 7.42 -5.54
C TYR A 157 25.95 7.27 -4.06
N ARG A 158 26.18 6.10 -3.44
CA ARG A 158 25.78 5.81 -2.05
C ARG A 158 26.19 6.88 -1.05
N TYR A 159 27.41 7.43 -1.18
CA TYR A 159 27.93 8.45 -0.28
C TYR A 159 27.31 9.82 -0.56
N VAL A 160 26.98 10.13 -1.81
CA VAL A 160 26.28 11.37 -2.18
C VAL A 160 24.87 11.36 -1.59
N TRP A 161 24.13 10.26 -1.76
CA TRP A 161 22.79 10.09 -1.20
C TRP A 161 22.77 10.19 0.33
N MET A 162 23.71 9.55 1.01
CA MET A 162 23.84 9.61 2.47
C MET A 162 24.20 11.02 2.95
N SER A 163 25.17 11.68 2.31
CA SER A 163 25.55 13.05 2.62
C SER A 163 24.41 14.03 2.37
N VAL A 164 23.66 13.88 1.28
CA VAL A 164 22.47 14.71 0.99
C VAL A 164 21.42 14.53 2.08
N GLY A 165 21.12 13.29 2.49
CA GLY A 165 20.16 13.04 3.57
C GLY A 165 20.61 13.65 4.90
N LEU A 166 21.90 13.54 5.23
CA LEU A 166 22.46 14.09 6.46
C LEU A 166 22.46 15.62 6.45
N VAL A 167 22.91 16.22 5.35
CA VAL A 167 22.87 17.68 5.15
C VAL A 167 21.44 18.20 5.23
N LEU A 168 20.47 17.51 4.61
CA LEU A 168 19.06 17.90 4.68
C LEU A 168 18.54 17.87 6.13
N MET A 169 18.95 16.88 6.92
CA MET A 169 18.65 16.81 8.36
C MET A 169 19.26 17.98 9.14
N VAL A 170 20.54 18.30 8.89
CA VAL A 170 21.21 19.45 9.53
C VAL A 170 20.51 20.75 9.14
N ILE A 171 20.17 20.95 7.87
CA ILE A 171 19.37 22.11 7.40
C ILE A 171 18.03 22.18 8.15
N THR A 172 17.39 21.04 8.42
CA THR A 172 16.13 21.01 9.17
C THR A 172 16.29 21.47 10.61
N LEU A 173 17.42 21.18 11.26
CA LEU A 173 17.66 21.63 12.63
C LEU A 173 17.76 23.16 12.71
N PHE A 174 18.33 23.80 11.68
CA PHE A 174 18.48 25.26 11.63
C PHE A 174 17.25 25.98 11.07
N PHE A 175 16.60 25.41 10.05
CA PHE A 175 15.49 26.03 9.31
C PHE A 175 14.13 25.37 9.55
N GLY A 176 14.04 24.45 10.51
CA GLY A 176 12.83 23.72 10.83
C GLY A 176 11.72 24.67 11.29
N THR A 177 10.52 24.41 10.80
CA THR A 177 9.29 25.12 11.14
C THR A 177 8.34 24.15 11.83
N HIS A 178 7.43 24.68 12.65
CA HIS A 178 6.35 23.88 13.22
C HIS A 178 5.03 24.23 12.56
N PRO A 179 4.35 23.26 11.94
CA PRO A 179 2.99 23.49 11.46
C PRO A 179 1.99 23.80 12.60
N THR A 180 2.31 23.45 13.86
CA THR A 180 1.43 23.58 15.04
C THR A 180 1.93 24.56 16.12
N GLY A 181 3.02 25.30 15.88
CA GLY A 181 3.50 26.35 16.80
C GLY A 181 4.22 25.89 18.09
N GLY A 182 4.48 24.59 18.29
CA GLY A 182 5.22 24.05 19.44
C GLY A 182 6.75 24.00 19.25
N GLU A 183 7.45 23.27 20.12
CA GLU A 183 8.82 22.72 19.97
C GLU A 183 8.70 21.18 19.92
N PRO A 184 9.36 20.39 19.03
CA PRO A 184 10.64 20.59 18.31
C PRO A 184 10.58 20.68 16.75
N ARG A 185 11.40 21.59 16.18
CA ARG A 185 11.32 22.11 14.79
C ARG A 185 11.72 21.07 13.76
N LEU A 186 10.84 20.09 13.52
CA LEU A 186 11.16 18.87 12.76
C LEU A 186 10.70 18.90 11.30
N TRP A 187 9.96 19.94 10.88
CA TRP A 187 9.36 20.00 9.55
C TRP A 187 9.95 21.13 8.72
N LEU A 188 10.45 20.82 7.52
CA LEU A 188 10.70 21.84 6.52
C LEU A 188 9.37 22.17 5.85
N GLY A 189 8.80 23.32 6.21
CA GLY A 189 7.63 23.89 5.57
C GLY A 189 8.07 24.83 4.45
N CYS A 190 7.72 24.53 3.20
CA CYS A 190 7.88 25.44 2.07
C CYS A 190 6.59 25.45 1.24
N CYS A 191 6.05 26.64 0.94
CA CYS A 191 4.85 26.82 0.09
C CYS A 191 3.63 25.98 0.52
N GLY A 192 3.41 25.78 1.82
CA GLY A 192 2.29 25.00 2.34
C GLY A 192 2.48 23.47 2.31
N VAL A 193 3.62 23.00 1.80
CA VAL A 193 4.05 21.59 1.85
C VAL A 193 5.00 21.42 3.03
N TYR A 194 4.72 20.43 3.87
CA TYR A 194 5.58 20.09 5.00
C TYR A 194 6.22 18.74 4.72
N LEU A 195 7.55 18.71 4.64
CA LEU A 195 8.33 17.50 4.47
C LEU A 195 9.14 17.27 5.73
N GLN A 196 9.04 16.06 6.28
CA GLN A 196 9.84 15.65 7.41
C GLN A 196 11.14 15.00 6.90
N PRO A 197 12.30 15.64 7.05
CA PRO A 197 13.53 15.21 6.36
C PRO A 197 14.12 13.92 6.94
N SER A 198 13.66 13.49 8.12
CA SER A 198 13.99 12.18 8.68
C SER A 198 13.40 11.01 7.88
N GLU A 199 12.26 11.17 7.20
CA GLU A 199 11.63 10.10 6.41
C GLU A 199 12.48 9.70 5.18
N PRO A 200 12.89 10.63 4.28
CA PRO A 200 13.79 10.27 3.19
C PRO A 200 15.15 9.81 3.70
N LEU A 201 15.66 10.33 4.83
CA LEU A 201 16.91 9.85 5.42
C LEU A 201 16.84 8.38 5.81
N ARG A 202 15.72 7.88 6.35
CA ARG A 202 15.56 6.46 6.67
C ARG A 202 15.68 5.58 5.42
N LEU A 203 15.06 5.99 4.32
CA LEU A 203 15.16 5.26 3.05
C LEU A 203 16.60 5.27 2.51
N LEU A 204 17.27 6.42 2.57
CA LEU A 204 18.68 6.57 2.15
C LEU A 204 19.62 5.73 3.01
N LEU A 205 19.37 5.64 4.31
CA LEU A 205 20.15 4.81 5.23
C LEU A 205 20.00 3.32 4.90
N VAL A 206 18.78 2.85 4.64
CA VAL A 206 18.54 1.45 4.22
C VAL A 206 19.24 1.17 2.89
N ALA A 207 19.14 2.07 1.92
CA ALA A 207 19.81 1.94 0.63
C ALA A 207 21.35 1.92 0.77
N PHE A 208 21.90 2.80 1.60
CA PHE A 208 23.33 2.83 1.91
C PHE A 208 23.78 1.52 2.55
N LEU A 209 23.07 1.05 3.58
CA LEU A 209 23.44 -0.15 4.31
C LEU A 209 23.38 -1.39 3.40
N ALA A 210 22.34 -1.51 2.57
CA ALA A 210 22.23 -2.57 1.58
C ALA A 210 23.40 -2.56 0.58
N SER A 211 23.77 -1.38 0.07
CA SER A 211 24.91 -1.22 -0.84
C SER A 211 26.26 -1.51 -0.16
N PHE A 212 26.46 -1.04 1.07
CA PHE A 212 27.69 -1.25 1.82
C PHE A 212 27.91 -2.74 2.11
N LEU A 213 26.85 -3.43 2.52
CA LEU A 213 26.92 -4.85 2.84
C LEU A 213 27.13 -5.71 1.59
N SER A 214 26.48 -5.37 0.46
CA SER A 214 26.69 -6.04 -0.82
C SER A 214 28.14 -5.96 -1.33
N ASP A 215 28.86 -4.88 -1.05
CA ASP A 215 30.25 -4.73 -1.46
C ASP A 215 31.23 -5.45 -0.53
N LYS A 216 30.91 -5.51 0.77
CA LYS A 216 31.76 -6.16 1.80
C LYS A 216 31.57 -7.67 1.84
N LEU A 217 30.36 -8.17 1.61
CA LEU A 217 30.05 -9.61 1.53
C LEU A 217 30.16 -10.09 0.07
N ARG A 218 31.38 -10.08 -0.50
CA ARG A 218 31.65 -10.95 -1.65
C ARG A 218 31.67 -12.38 -1.14
N PHE A 219 30.52 -13.07 -1.22
CA PHE A 219 30.48 -14.51 -1.08
C PHE A 219 31.23 -15.14 -2.25
N THR A 220 32.52 -15.38 -2.06
CA THR A 220 33.30 -16.24 -2.96
C THR A 220 32.77 -17.65 -2.79
N PHE A 221 31.77 -18.04 -3.58
CA PHE A 221 31.44 -19.45 -3.75
C PHE A 221 32.59 -20.09 -4.53
N HIS A 222 33.53 -20.72 -3.82
CA HIS A 222 34.38 -21.72 -4.45
C HIS A 222 33.48 -22.86 -4.92
N ARG A 223 33.39 -23.02 -6.24
CA ARG A 223 33.08 -24.28 -6.91
C ARG A 223 34.34 -24.76 -7.59
#